data_AF-K1LZW6-F1
#
_entry.id   AF-K1LZW6-F1
#
_cell.length_a   1.000
_cell.length_b   1.000
_cell.length_c   1.000
_cell.angle_alpha   90.00
_cell.angle_beta   90.00
_cell.angle_gamma   90.00
#
_symmetry.space_group_name_H-M   'P 1'
#
loop_
_entity.id
_entity.type
_entity.pdbx_description
1 polymer ?
#
loop_
_entity_poly.entity_id
_entity_poly.type
_entity_poly.pdbx_seq_one_letter_code
_entity_poly.pdbx_strand_id
1 'polypeptide(L)'
;MRTNDIYTTYVSWGKSGKRRPVLIISSTSTDFTFYKITSQYAKKSKRIKRNYYPIKQWQAAGLKEQSYVDIGEKVNLLKDTVRTDYVGRFTIEDKFGLANFIKNRYK
;
A
#
# COMPACT_ATOMS: atom_id res chain seq x y z
N MET A 1 12.94 -4.37 -5.49
CA MET A 1 11.48 -4.26 -5.31
C MET A 1 10.87 -3.95 -6.67
N ARG A 2 9.73 -4.54 -7.04
CA ARG A 2 9.06 -4.26 -8.31
C ARG A 2 7.72 -3.56 -8.06
N THR A 3 7.30 -2.70 -8.98
CA THR A 3 5.95 -2.12 -8.95
C THR A 3 4.90 -3.22 -8.85
N ASN A 4 3.88 -2.99 -8.03
CA ASN A 4 2.81 -3.91 -7.65
C ASN A 4 3.21 -5.05 -6.68
N ASP A 5 4.44 -5.08 -6.18
CA ASP A 5 4.79 -5.95 -5.05
C ASP A 5 4.25 -5.38 -3.73
N ILE A 6 3.95 -6.29 -2.81
CA ILE A 6 3.67 -5.99 -1.41
C ILE A 6 4.88 -6.40 -0.58
N TYR A 7 5.36 -5.46 0.23
CA TYR A 7 6.37 -5.70 1.25
C TYR A 7 5.83 -5.27 2.61
N THR A 8 6.45 -5.71 3.69
CA THR A 8 6.33 -5.02 4.98
C THR A 8 7.50 -4.09 5.19
N THR A 9 7.26 -2.91 5.75
CA THR A 9 8.32 -1.97 6.19
C THR A 9 7.84 -1.20 7.42
N TYR A 10 8.77 -0.58 8.15
CA TYR A 10 8.42 0.33 9.24
C TYR A 10 7.91 1.67 8.69
N VAL A 11 6.68 2.04 9.07
CA VAL A 11 6.06 3.32 8.67
C VAL A 11 5.89 4.17 9.92
N SER A 12 6.58 5.32 9.95
CA SER A 12 6.52 6.30 11.05
C SER A 12 5.31 7.22 10.93
N TRP A 13 4.76 7.65 12.07
CA TRP A 13 3.86 8.78 12.25
C TRP A 13 4.39 9.65 13.41
N GLY A 14 5.32 10.56 13.10
CA GLY A 14 5.97 11.41 14.09
C GLY A 14 6.98 10.63 14.95
N LYS A 15 6.75 10.57 16.27
CA LYS A 15 7.65 9.91 17.24
C LYS A 15 7.42 8.39 17.37
N SER A 16 6.44 7.83 16.67
CA SER A 16 6.07 6.42 16.76
C SER A 16 5.84 5.83 15.37
N GLY A 17 5.70 4.52 15.27
CA GLY A 17 5.47 3.85 14.00
C GLY A 17 5.19 2.38 14.20
N LYS A 18 4.89 1.68 13.11
CA LYS A 18 4.81 0.22 13.11
C LYS A 18 5.15 -0.37 11.76
N ARG A 19 5.51 -1.65 11.79
CA ARG A 19 5.64 -2.46 10.59
C ARG A 19 4.27 -2.69 9.97
N ARG A 20 4.12 -2.35 8.68
CA ARG A 20 2.87 -2.54 7.93
C ARG A 20 3.17 -3.07 6.53
N PRO A 21 2.24 -3.81 5.92
CA PRO A 21 2.27 -4.03 4.48
C PRO A 21 2.19 -2.71 3.71
N VAL A 22 2.89 -2.62 2.59
CA VAL A 22 2.96 -1.47 1.69
C VAL A 22 2.96 -1.95 0.25
N LEU A 23 2.28 -1.21 -0.64
CA LEU A 23 2.24 -1.49 -2.07
C LEU A 23 3.27 -0.63 -2.80
N ILE A 24 4.24 -1.26 -3.45
CA ILE A 24 5.26 -0.56 -4.23
C ILE A 24 4.66 0.00 -5.51
N ILE A 25 4.80 1.32 -5.72
CA ILE A 25 4.32 1.99 -6.94
C ILE A 25 5.47 2.41 -7.86
N SER A 26 6.65 2.65 -7.31
CA SER A 26 7.89 2.84 -8.07
C SER A 26 9.10 2.46 -7.22
N SER A 27 10.21 2.12 -7.88
CA SER A 27 11.49 1.89 -7.21
C SER A 27 12.64 2.24 -8.15
N THR A 28 13.66 2.92 -7.63
CA THR A 28 14.92 3.21 -8.33
C THR A 28 16.02 2.28 -7.81
N SER A 29 17.29 2.59 -8.04
CA SER A 29 18.40 1.88 -7.37
C SER A 29 18.46 2.18 -5.87
N THR A 30 18.22 3.43 -5.47
CA THR A 30 18.43 3.93 -4.09
C THR A 30 17.16 3.96 -3.25
N ASP A 31 16.01 4.20 -3.87
CA ASP A 31 14.76 4.44 -3.16
C ASP A 31 13.58 3.62 -3.67
N PHE A 32 12.48 3.71 -2.94
CA PHE A 32 11.19 3.19 -3.38
C PHE A 32 10.05 4.03 -2.84
N THR A 33 9.01 4.15 -3.66
CA THR A 33 7.78 4.85 -3.30
C THR A 33 6.63 3.85 -3.20
N PHE A 34 5.78 4.02 -2.21
CA PHE A 34 4.70 3.11 -1.92
C PHE A 34 3.42 3.80 -1.43
N TYR A 35 2.32 3.07 -1.51
CA TYR A 35 1.09 3.33 -0.77
C TYR A 35 1.02 2.46 0.48
N LYS A 36 0.48 3.02 1.57
CA LYS A 36 0.27 2.28 2.81
C LYS A 36 -0.88 1.29 2.64
N ILE A 37 -0.77 0.10 3.24
CA ILE A 37 -1.87 -0.86 3.34
C ILE A 37 -2.36 -0.93 4.80
N THR A 38 -3.67 -1.05 4.99
CA THR A 38 -4.27 -1.19 6.32
C THR A 38 -5.47 -2.13 6.30
N SER A 39 -5.64 -2.93 7.36
CA SER A 39 -6.90 -3.64 7.64
C SER A 39 -7.90 -2.76 8.41
N GLN A 40 -7.44 -1.66 9.01
CA GLN A 40 -8.27 -0.77 9.84
C GLN A 40 -9.14 0.23 9.04
N TYR A 41 -9.75 -0.21 7.94
CA TYR A 41 -10.64 0.64 7.12
C TYR A 41 -11.94 0.99 7.84
N ALA A 42 -12.56 0.03 8.55
CA ALA A 42 -13.86 0.20 9.19
C ALA A 42 -13.90 1.42 10.14
N LYS A 43 -12.80 1.66 10.86
CA LYS A 43 -12.62 2.73 11.85
C LYS A 43 -12.39 4.12 11.23
N LYS A 44 -12.26 4.25 9.91
CA LYS A 44 -12.00 5.54 9.23
C LYS A 44 -13.29 6.33 9.01
N SER A 45 -13.20 7.66 9.05
CA SER A 45 -14.32 8.55 8.71
C SER A 45 -14.71 8.40 7.24
N LYS A 46 -15.98 8.68 6.90
CA LYS A 46 -16.48 8.65 5.50
C LYS A 46 -15.59 9.48 4.57
N ARG A 47 -15.19 10.68 5.03
CA ARG A 47 -14.30 11.59 4.29
C ARG A 47 -12.96 10.95 3.93
N ILE A 48 -12.38 10.17 4.84
CA ILE A 48 -11.08 9.53 4.65
C ILE A 48 -11.21 8.22 3.86
N LYS A 49 -12.28 7.44 4.08
CA LYS A 49 -12.56 6.17 3.38
C LYS A 49 -12.55 6.28 1.86
N ARG A 50 -12.88 7.46 1.29
CA ARG A 50 -12.80 7.71 -0.16
C ARG A 50 -11.40 7.55 -0.78
N ASN A 51 -10.35 7.53 0.04
CA ASN A 51 -8.97 7.33 -0.40
C ASN A 51 -8.52 5.85 -0.29
N TYR A 52 -9.41 4.93 0.09
CA TYR A 52 -9.05 3.55 0.35
C TYR A 52 -9.65 2.63 -0.71
N TYR A 53 -8.77 2.06 -1.52
CA TYR A 53 -9.14 1.01 -2.46
C TYR A 53 -9.20 -0.34 -1.73
N PRO A 54 -10.34 -1.07 -1.75
CA PRO A 54 -10.40 -2.42 -1.22
C PRO A 54 -9.59 -3.39 -2.08
N ILE A 55 -8.63 -4.10 -1.48
CA ILE A 55 -7.90 -5.17 -2.16
C ILE A 55 -8.84 -6.36 -2.24
N LYS A 56 -9.28 -6.70 -3.45
CA LYS A 56 -10.30 -7.73 -3.67
C LYS A 56 -9.73 -9.13 -3.47
N GLN A 57 -8.56 -9.39 -4.04
CA GLN A 57 -7.90 -10.70 -3.99
C GLN A 57 -6.77 -10.69 -2.95
N TRP A 58 -7.08 -10.21 -1.73
CA TRP A 58 -6.06 -10.00 -0.69
C TRP A 58 -5.34 -11.30 -0.28
N GLN A 59 -6.03 -12.44 -0.26
CA GLN A 59 -5.41 -13.76 0.01
C GLN A 59 -4.37 -14.11 -1.05
N ALA A 60 -4.75 -13.99 -2.34
CA ALA A 60 -3.84 -14.25 -3.46
C ALA A 60 -2.66 -13.26 -3.49
N ALA A 61 -2.84 -12.05 -2.94
CA ALA A 61 -1.78 -11.06 -2.78
C ALA A 61 -0.86 -11.31 -1.57
N GLY A 62 -1.10 -12.36 -0.79
CA GLY A 62 -0.28 -12.74 0.37
C GLY A 62 -0.66 -12.08 1.70
N LEU A 63 -1.80 -11.37 1.75
CA LEU A 63 -2.27 -10.72 2.96
C LEU A 63 -3.07 -11.70 3.83
N LYS A 64 -3.03 -11.50 5.15
CA LYS A 64 -3.69 -12.39 6.13
C LYS A 64 -5.17 -12.07 6.36
N GLU A 65 -5.60 -10.86 6.01
CA GLU A 65 -6.96 -10.38 6.22
C GLU A 65 -7.32 -9.31 5.17
N GLN A 66 -8.62 -9.02 5.05
CA GLN A 66 -9.14 -7.97 4.17
C GLN A 66 -8.43 -6.64 4.47
N SER A 67 -7.78 -6.10 3.45
CA SER A 67 -6.97 -4.90 3.56
C SER A 67 -7.25 -3.92 2.43
N TYR A 68 -6.77 -2.69 2.60
CA TYR A 68 -7.09 -1.56 1.75
C TYR A 68 -5.83 -0.75 1.46
N VAL A 69 -5.65 -0.34 0.20
CA VAL A 69 -4.60 0.59 -0.21
C VAL A 69 -5.03 2.01 0.08
N ASP A 70 -4.25 2.73 0.88
CA ASP A 70 -4.42 4.16 1.11
C ASP A 70 -3.71 4.96 0.02
N ILE A 71 -4.47 5.50 -0.92
CA ILE A 71 -3.94 6.36 -2.00
C ILE A 71 -3.82 7.84 -1.59
N GLY A 72 -4.20 8.18 -0.35
CA GLY A 72 -4.21 9.56 0.13
C GLY A 72 -2.82 10.17 0.29
N GLU A 73 -1.79 9.34 0.48
CA GLU A 73 -0.41 9.76 0.64
C GLU A 73 0.53 8.74 0.02
N LYS A 74 1.48 9.22 -0.79
CA LYS A 74 2.64 8.45 -1.26
C LYS A 74 3.78 8.67 -0.29
N VAL A 75 4.46 7.59 0.10
CA VAL A 75 5.63 7.67 0.98
C VAL A 75 6.83 7.15 0.21
N ASN A 76 7.97 7.83 0.34
CA ASN A 76 9.25 7.44 -0.23
C ASN A 76 10.22 7.08 0.91
N LEU A 77 11.00 6.02 0.74
CA LEU A 77 12.02 5.60 1.68
C LEU A 77 13.30 5.19 0.93
N LEU A 78 14.44 5.47 1.55
CA LEU A 78 15.75 5.00 1.10
C LEU A 78 15.93 3.53 1.48
N LYS A 79 16.36 2.70 0.54
CA LYS A 79 16.44 1.24 0.73
C LYS A 79 17.46 0.81 1.78
N ASP A 80 18.55 1.55 1.91
CA ASP A 80 19.62 1.31 2.89
C ASP A 80 19.21 1.66 4.33
N THR A 81 18.20 2.52 4.50
CA THR A 81 17.73 2.96 5.81
C THR A 81 16.64 2.07 6.44
N VAL A 82 16.03 1.16 5.67
CA VAL A 82 14.87 0.39 6.14
C VAL A 82 14.93 -1.08 5.79
N ARG A 83 14.59 -1.92 6.77
CA ARG A 83 14.38 -3.35 6.54
C ARG A 83 13.02 -3.57 5.89
N THR A 84 13.00 -4.37 4.82
CA THR A 84 11.77 -4.79 4.15
C THR A 84 11.70 -6.32 4.06
N ASP A 85 10.50 -6.88 4.16
CA ASP A 85 10.26 -8.31 3.98
C ASP A 85 9.14 -8.51 2.95
N TYR A 86 9.35 -9.37 1.95
CA TYR A 86 8.38 -9.61 0.87
C TYR A 86 7.12 -10.30 1.41
N VAL A 87 5.95 -9.88 0.92
CA VAL A 87 4.65 -10.44 1.30
C VAL A 87 4.00 -11.15 0.11
N GLY A 88 4.03 -10.53 -1.06
CA GLY A 88 3.34 -11.03 -2.23
C GLY A 88 3.20 -9.97 -3.30
N ARG A 89 2.23 -10.13 -4.19
CA ARG A 89 2.05 -9.25 -5.35
C ARG A 89 0.58 -9.06 -5.66
N PHE A 90 0.22 -7.86 -6.09
CA PHE A 90 -1.12 -7.59 -6.59
C PHE A 90 -1.49 -8.53 -7.75
N THR A 91 -2.73 -9.00 -7.72
CA THR A 91 -3.34 -9.72 -8.83
C THR A 91 -3.55 -8.79 -10.03
N ILE A 92 -3.84 -9.35 -11.20
CA ILE A 92 -4.20 -8.55 -12.37
C ILE A 92 -5.48 -7.74 -12.09
N GLU A 93 -6.47 -8.35 -11.44
CA GLU A 93 -7.71 -7.68 -11.06
C GLU A 93 -7.46 -6.46 -10.15
N ASP A 94 -6.64 -6.63 -9.11
CA ASP A 94 -6.34 -5.53 -8.17
C ASP A 94 -5.52 -4.41 -8.84
N LYS A 95 -4.64 -4.73 -9.80
CA LYS A 95 -3.91 -3.71 -10.57
C LYS A 95 -4.86 -2.83 -11.35
N PHE A 96 -5.76 -3.43 -12.13
CA PHE A 96 -6.73 -2.69 -12.93
C PHE A 96 -7.74 -1.95 -12.05
N GLY A 97 -8.21 -2.60 -10.98
CA GLY A 97 -9.13 -2.00 -10.02
C GLY A 97 -8.54 -0.78 -9.33
N LEU A 98 -7.29 -0.86 -8.85
CA LEU A 98 -6.60 0.27 -8.24
C LEU A 98 -6.36 1.41 -9.25
N ALA A 99 -5.93 1.08 -10.48
CA ALA A 99 -5.72 2.08 -11.52
C ALA A 99 -7.01 2.86 -11.84
N ASN A 100 -8.13 2.15 -11.98
CA ASN A 100 -9.44 2.75 -12.20
C ASN A 100 -9.90 3.58 -10.98
N PHE A 101 -9.66 3.08 -9.77
CA PHE A 101 -9.99 3.80 -8.54
C PHE A 101 -9.23 5.13 -8.43
N ILE A 102 -7.92 5.12 -8.70
CA ILE A 102 -7.08 6.34 -8.72
C ILE A 102 -7.58 7.31 -9.79
N LYS A 103 -7.83 6.83 -11.01
CA LYS A 103 -8.33 7.67 -12.12
C LYS A 103 -9.64 8.37 -11.74
N ASN A 104 -10.58 7.67 -11.12
CA ASN A 104 -11.86 8.25 -10.72
C ASN A 104 -11.78 9.14 -9.48
N ARG A 105 -10.75 8.98 -8.64
CA ARG A 105 -10.56 9.81 -7.44
C ARG A 105 -10.06 11.22 -7.73
N TYR A 106 -9.34 11.40 -8.84
CA TYR A 106 -8.72 12.66 -9.26
C TYR A 106 -9.33 13.26 -10.54
N LYS A 107 -10.42 12.67 -11.03
CA LYS A 107 -11.36 13.37 -11.91
C LYS A 107 -12.15 14.38 -11.08
#